data_AF-A0A831KKK7-F1
#
_entry.id   AF-A0A831KKK7-F1
#
_cell.length_a   1.000
_cell.length_b   1.000
_cell.length_c   1.000
_cell.angle_alpha   90.00
_cell.angle_beta   90.00
_cell.angle_gamma   90.00
#
_symmetry.space_group_name_H-M   'P 1'
#
loop_
_entity.id
_entity.type
_entity.pdbx_description
1 polymer ?
#
loop_
_entity_poly.entity_id
_entity_poly.type
_entity_poly.pdbx_seq_one_letter_code
_entity_poly.pdbx_strand_id
1 'polypeptide(L)'
;PIPYEWVHLKGVGAMKSSKGIVIPVKEMLEILPPEIVRYVIIRVRPERHIEFDPGMSLLDVIDEFEDKFRGKDRSVELSLVENVEYSDVPFRHLIVVGQIANWDIGKALEILERTGYVIDDVTRRDVERRIIYAKRWLERYGPERIKFQIASQISSKFSQDEKEFLKCYSERLKEGMSPEEIHTLVYEVSRSIGVKPSKAFQAIYKAILDKEFGPRVGYFLKSLGIDWVKSRFKVIYEEN
;
A
#
# COMPACT_ATOMS: atom_id res chain seq x y z
N PRO A 1 4.41 19.89 35.93
CA PRO A 1 4.68 18.70 35.09
C PRO A 1 3.49 18.44 34.15
N ILE A 2 3.73 18.19 32.86
CA ILE A 2 2.67 17.77 31.94
C ILE A 2 2.54 16.24 32.09
N PRO A 3 1.36 15.70 32.44
CA PRO A 3 1.17 14.26 32.53
C PRO A 3 1.30 13.62 31.14
N TYR A 4 1.94 12.45 31.05
CA TYR A 4 2.04 11.66 29.83
C TYR A 4 1.74 10.19 30.13
N GLU A 5 1.09 9.53 29.17
CA GLU A 5 0.71 8.12 29.27
C GLU A 5 1.65 7.19 28.49
N TRP A 6 1.50 5.90 28.75
CA TRP A 6 2.35 4.85 28.19
C TRP A 6 2.09 4.56 26.70
N VAL A 7 3.13 4.07 26.01
CA VAL A 7 3.00 3.44 24.69
C VAL A 7 2.63 1.97 24.87
N HIS A 8 1.54 1.54 24.25
CA HIS A 8 1.00 0.19 24.26
C HIS A 8 1.25 -0.49 22.92
N LEU A 9 1.62 -1.78 22.94
CA LEU A 9 1.58 -2.62 21.75
C LEU A 9 0.18 -3.22 21.62
N LYS A 10 -0.44 -3.03 20.45
CA LYS A 10 -1.78 -3.54 20.18
C LYS A 10 -1.85 -5.05 20.38
N GLY A 11 -2.81 -5.51 21.18
CA GLY A 11 -3.00 -6.93 21.49
C GLY A 11 -2.06 -7.50 22.56
N VAL A 12 -1.11 -6.71 23.09
CA VAL A 12 -0.19 -7.17 24.15
C VAL A 12 -0.27 -6.32 25.42
N GLY A 13 -0.49 -5.01 25.29
CA GLY A 13 -0.58 -4.07 26.41
C GLY A 13 0.63 -3.13 26.51
N ALA A 14 0.84 -2.50 27.67
CA ALA A 14 1.91 -1.52 27.86
C ALA A 14 3.30 -2.10 27.57
N MET A 15 4.11 -1.35 26.82
CA MET A 15 5.50 -1.72 26.57
C MET A 15 6.26 -1.80 27.90
N LYS A 16 6.74 -3.00 28.25
CA LYS A 16 7.51 -3.26 29.47
C LYS A 16 8.81 -3.97 29.12
N SER A 17 9.92 -3.22 29.09
CA SER A 17 11.25 -3.73 28.73
C SER A 17 11.68 -4.90 29.59
N SER A 18 11.28 -4.93 30.87
CA SER A 18 11.53 -6.03 31.81
C SER A 18 10.76 -7.31 31.52
N LYS A 19 9.76 -7.29 30.63
CA LYS A 19 8.93 -8.44 30.24
C LYS A 19 9.10 -8.84 28.76
N GLY A 20 10.02 -8.23 28.03
CA GLY A 20 10.29 -8.56 26.62
C GLY A 20 9.19 -8.15 25.63
N ILE A 21 8.19 -7.38 26.06
CA ILE A 21 7.06 -6.91 25.25
C ILE A 21 7.34 -5.46 24.86
N VAL A 22 8.28 -5.23 23.95
CA VAL A 22 8.65 -3.88 23.47
C VAL A 22 9.15 -4.00 22.04
N ILE A 23 8.72 -3.07 21.18
CA ILE A 23 9.40 -2.77 19.92
C ILE A 23 10.33 -1.60 20.22
N PRO A 24 11.66 -1.78 20.28
CA PRO A 24 12.57 -0.70 20.57
C PRO A 24 12.47 0.40 19.52
N VAL A 25 12.70 1.67 19.90
CA VAL A 25 12.73 2.79 18.95
C VAL A 25 13.70 2.53 17.79
N LYS A 26 14.83 1.86 18.08
CA LYS A 26 15.78 1.42 17.05
C LYS A 26 15.12 0.54 15.99
N GLU A 27 14.25 -0.38 16.40
CA GLU A 27 13.53 -1.23 15.47
C GLU A 27 12.48 -0.45 14.66
N MET A 28 11.80 0.51 15.28
CA MET A 28 10.90 1.42 14.55
C MET A 28 11.65 2.20 13.48
N LEU A 29 12.83 2.75 13.81
CA LEU A 29 13.71 3.47 12.88
C LEU A 29 14.26 2.60 11.74
N GLU A 30 14.17 1.27 11.85
CA GLU A 30 14.54 0.39 10.74
C GLU A 30 13.43 0.29 9.70
N ILE A 31 12.16 0.43 10.09
CA ILE A 31 10.98 0.27 9.22
C ILE A 31 10.23 1.58 8.91
N LEU A 32 10.56 2.68 9.59
CA LEU A 32 9.91 3.98 9.44
C LEU A 32 10.92 5.12 9.32
N PRO A 33 10.60 6.15 8.51
CA PRO A 33 11.29 7.44 8.58
C PRO A 33 11.22 8.04 10.00
N PRO A 34 12.30 8.69 10.49
CA PRO A 34 12.35 9.26 11.84
C PRO A 34 11.22 10.24 12.19
N GLU A 35 10.79 11.05 11.22
CA GLU A 35 9.68 11.98 11.36
C GLU A 35 8.34 11.28 11.58
N ILE A 36 8.13 10.10 10.97
CA ILE A 36 6.93 9.31 11.20
C ILE A 36 6.96 8.67 12.58
N VAL A 37 8.14 8.25 13.06
CA VAL A 37 8.31 7.77 14.45
C VAL A 37 7.94 8.87 15.45
N ARG A 38 8.35 10.13 15.21
CA ARG A 38 7.94 11.28 16.04
C ARG A 38 6.44 11.56 15.91
N TYR A 39 5.89 11.45 14.70
CA TYR A 39 4.48 11.69 14.44
C TYR A 39 3.56 10.73 15.18
N VAL A 40 3.93 9.44 15.28
CA VAL A 40 3.21 8.43 16.10
C VAL A 40 2.97 8.92 17.53
N ILE A 41 3.93 9.67 18.10
CA ILE A 41 3.83 10.22 19.45
C ILE A 41 3.01 11.51 19.44
N ILE A 42 3.33 12.45 18.56
CA ILE A 42 2.75 13.81 18.56
C ILE A 42 1.25 13.82 18.21
N ARG A 43 0.78 12.87 17.39
CA ARG A 43 -0.62 12.79 16.99
C ARG A 43 -1.57 12.40 18.14
N VAL A 44 -1.04 11.90 19.25
CA VAL A 44 -1.82 11.47 20.42
C VAL A 44 -1.67 12.51 21.54
N ARG A 45 -2.79 12.87 22.16
CA ARG A 45 -2.76 13.78 23.32
C ARG A 45 -1.99 13.14 24.48
N PRO A 46 -1.17 13.90 25.25
CA PRO A 46 -0.35 13.35 26.32
C PRO A 46 -1.14 12.51 27.35
N GLU A 47 -2.40 12.85 27.60
CA GLU A 47 -3.27 12.17 28.57
C GLU A 47 -3.87 10.84 28.05
N ARG A 48 -3.49 10.40 26.84
CA ARG A 48 -3.99 9.17 26.21
C ARG A 48 -2.85 8.21 25.91
N HIS A 49 -3.13 6.92 26.07
CA HIS A 49 -2.20 5.87 25.63
C HIS A 49 -1.97 5.93 24.12
N ILE A 50 -0.72 5.76 23.71
CA ILE A 50 -0.37 5.56 22.30
C ILE A 50 -0.49 4.07 22.01
N GLU A 51 -1.43 3.67 21.16
CA GLU A 51 -1.47 2.30 20.65
C GLU A 51 -0.63 2.20 19.38
N PHE A 52 0.47 1.45 19.46
CA PHE A 52 1.33 1.15 18.33
C PHE A 52 1.13 -0.29 17.86
N ASP A 53 0.96 -0.44 16.56
CA ASP A 53 0.88 -1.72 15.86
C ASP A 53 1.73 -1.60 14.59
N PRO A 54 2.84 -2.35 14.48
CA PRO A 54 3.73 -2.29 13.32
C PRO A 54 3.13 -2.96 12.08
N GLY A 55 2.00 -3.66 12.20
CA GLY A 55 1.33 -4.34 11.11
C GLY A 55 0.57 -3.40 10.18
N MET A 56 -0.59 -3.83 9.69
CA MET A 56 -1.34 -3.10 8.67
C MET A 56 -1.82 -1.71 9.13
N SER A 57 -2.11 -1.53 10.42
CA SER A 57 -2.61 -0.24 10.92
C SER A 57 -1.54 0.84 10.97
N LEU A 58 -0.26 0.47 10.93
CA LEU A 58 0.83 1.42 10.73
C LEU A 58 0.68 2.19 9.41
N LEU A 59 0.20 1.51 8.36
CA LEU A 59 0.00 2.17 7.07
C LEU A 59 -1.09 3.24 7.16
N ASP A 60 -2.10 3.07 8.01
CA ASP A 60 -3.14 4.09 8.23
C ASP A 60 -2.53 5.34 8.92
N VAL A 61 -1.53 5.15 9.79
CA VAL A 61 -0.78 6.25 10.41
C VAL A 61 0.06 7.00 9.37
N ILE A 62 0.69 6.28 8.45
CA ILE A 62 1.51 6.87 7.40
C ILE A 62 0.62 7.65 6.42
N ASP A 63 -0.52 7.08 6.01
CA ASP A 63 -1.47 7.80 5.15
C ASP A 63 -1.94 9.11 5.82
N GLU A 64 -2.28 9.06 7.12
CA GLU A 64 -2.66 10.26 7.87
C GLU A 64 -1.52 11.30 7.90
N PHE A 65 -0.28 10.85 8.11
CA PHE A 65 0.89 11.73 8.07
C PHE A 65 1.03 12.40 6.69
N GLU A 66 0.96 11.63 5.61
CA GLU A 66 1.12 12.12 4.23
C GLU A 66 0.01 13.13 3.87
N ASP A 67 -1.24 12.85 4.25
CA ASP A 67 -2.36 13.76 4.07
C ASP A 67 -2.17 15.07 4.84
N LYS A 68 -1.77 14.98 6.11
CA LYS A 68 -1.53 16.17 6.95
C LYS A 68 -0.26 16.94 6.58
N PHE A 69 0.74 16.27 6.02
CA PHE A 69 1.94 16.91 5.47
C PHE A 69 1.54 17.86 4.33
N ARG A 70 0.71 17.38 3.39
CA ARG A 70 0.13 18.22 2.32
C ARG A 70 -0.74 19.35 2.88
N GLY A 71 -1.48 19.07 3.94
CA GLY A 71 -2.29 20.04 4.67
C GLY A 71 -1.49 21.05 5.52
N LYS A 72 -0.16 20.93 5.61
CA LYS A 72 0.72 21.75 6.47
C LYS A 72 0.26 21.76 7.94
N ASP A 73 -0.21 20.61 8.43
CA ASP A 73 -0.69 20.50 9.80
C ASP A 73 0.44 20.70 10.81
N ARG A 74 0.14 21.39 11.92
CA ARG A 74 1.12 21.70 12.97
C ARG A 74 1.72 20.45 13.61
N SER A 75 0.95 19.37 13.74
CA SER A 75 1.46 18.10 14.29
C SER A 75 2.52 17.47 13.41
N VAL A 76 2.39 17.59 12.08
CA VAL A 76 3.42 17.14 11.14
C VAL A 76 4.64 18.04 11.21
N GLU A 77 4.46 19.37 11.17
CA GLU A 77 5.56 20.34 11.29
C GLU A 77 6.43 20.07 12.55
N LEU A 78 5.79 19.81 13.69
CA LEU A 78 6.47 19.49 14.94
C LEU A 78 7.16 18.12 14.95
N SER A 79 6.82 17.23 14.02
CA SER A 79 7.40 15.89 13.90
C SER A 79 8.58 15.82 12.93
N LEU A 80 8.69 16.77 11.99
CA LEU A 80 9.74 16.77 10.97
C LEU A 80 11.13 16.81 11.61
N VAL A 81 11.99 15.93 11.12
CA VAL A 81 13.43 15.92 11.39
C VAL A 81 14.08 16.45 10.12
N GLU A 82 14.91 17.49 10.22
CA GLU A 82 15.55 18.14 9.05
C GLU A 82 14.53 18.74 8.04
N ASN A 83 15.05 19.21 6.91
CA ASN A 83 14.24 19.71 5.79
C ASN A 83 13.90 18.57 4.83
N VAL A 84 13.16 17.58 5.32
CA VAL A 84 12.68 16.47 4.48
C VAL A 84 11.56 16.93 3.55
N GLU A 85 11.64 16.51 2.30
CA GLU A 85 10.62 16.73 1.29
C GLU A 85 9.88 15.41 1.02
N TYR A 86 8.57 15.49 0.84
CA TYR A 86 7.72 14.37 0.44
C TYR A 86 7.12 14.65 -0.93
N SER A 87 7.13 13.66 -1.80
CA SER A 87 6.39 13.68 -3.06
C SER A 87 4.95 13.22 -2.87
N ASP A 88 4.14 13.37 -3.91
CA ASP A 88 2.76 12.90 -3.92
C ASP A 88 2.63 11.37 -4.02
N VAL A 89 3.73 10.63 -4.13
CA VAL A 89 3.70 9.15 -4.19
C VAL A 89 3.34 8.59 -2.81
N PRO A 90 2.20 7.90 -2.63
CA PRO A 90 1.80 7.39 -1.32
C PRO A 90 2.70 6.21 -0.89
N PHE A 91 2.97 6.07 0.40
CA PHE A 91 3.80 4.97 0.92
C PHE A 91 3.24 3.58 0.56
N ARG A 92 1.90 3.42 0.58
CA ARG A 92 1.25 2.18 0.14
C ARG A 92 1.53 1.85 -1.31
N HIS A 93 1.63 2.86 -2.16
CA HIS A 93 1.96 2.65 -3.55
C HIS A 93 3.41 2.21 -3.70
N LEU A 94 4.33 2.79 -2.93
CA LEU A 94 5.73 2.36 -2.90
C LEU A 94 5.90 0.89 -2.52
N ILE A 95 5.07 0.35 -1.62
CA ILE A 95 5.08 -1.08 -1.29
C ILE A 95 4.72 -1.94 -2.51
N VAL A 96 3.76 -1.50 -3.32
CA VAL A 96 3.33 -2.22 -4.54
C VAL A 96 4.38 -2.09 -5.65
N VAL A 97 4.79 -0.86 -5.94
CA VAL A 97 5.79 -0.55 -6.98
C VAL A 97 7.11 -1.22 -6.64
N GLY A 98 7.55 -1.15 -5.38
CA GLY A 98 8.77 -1.79 -4.91
C GLY A 98 8.78 -3.30 -5.16
N GLN A 99 7.67 -4.00 -4.93
CA GLN A 99 7.58 -5.43 -5.24
C GLN A 99 7.67 -5.70 -6.75
N ILE A 100 6.98 -4.93 -7.59
CA ILE A 100 7.00 -5.09 -9.06
C ILE A 100 8.40 -4.78 -9.63
N ALA A 101 9.06 -3.75 -9.10
CA ALA A 101 10.41 -3.33 -9.46
C ALA A 101 11.51 -4.23 -8.88
N ASN A 102 11.15 -5.24 -8.07
CA ASN A 102 12.10 -6.02 -7.27
C ASN A 102 13.04 -5.13 -6.42
N TRP A 103 12.48 -4.05 -5.88
CA TRP A 103 13.14 -3.03 -5.06
C TRP A 103 14.29 -2.30 -5.74
N ASP A 104 14.35 -2.35 -7.08
CA ASP A 104 15.24 -1.53 -7.88
C ASP A 104 14.66 -0.11 -8.01
N ILE A 105 15.42 0.89 -7.60
CA ILE A 105 14.98 2.29 -7.57
C ILE A 105 14.72 2.82 -8.98
N GLY A 106 15.57 2.49 -9.95
CA GLY A 106 15.41 2.95 -11.34
C GLY A 106 14.10 2.46 -11.94
N LYS A 107 13.85 1.14 -11.83
CA LYS A 107 12.60 0.53 -12.28
C LYS A 107 11.38 1.04 -11.52
N ALA A 108 11.51 1.30 -10.21
CA ALA A 108 10.43 1.88 -9.43
C ALA A 108 10.03 3.27 -9.96
N LEU A 109 11.01 4.13 -10.27
CA LEU A 109 10.77 5.44 -10.85
C LEU A 109 10.15 5.36 -12.24
N GLU A 110 10.60 4.43 -13.11
CA GLU A 110 9.98 4.18 -14.42
C GLU A 110 8.50 3.78 -14.31
N ILE A 111 8.17 2.91 -13.33
CA ILE A 111 6.77 2.52 -13.07
C ILE A 111 5.96 3.72 -12.57
N LEU A 112 6.52 4.53 -11.67
CA LEU A 112 5.87 5.73 -11.16
C LEU A 112 5.60 6.75 -12.27
N GLU A 113 6.57 6.99 -13.15
CA GLU A 113 6.40 7.88 -14.30
C GLU A 113 5.26 7.41 -15.21
N ARG A 114 5.25 6.13 -15.58
CA ARG A 114 4.19 5.55 -16.40
C ARG A 114 2.81 5.59 -15.72
N THR A 115 2.76 5.61 -14.40
CA THR A 115 1.50 5.71 -13.63
C THR A 115 1.02 7.15 -13.41
N GLY A 116 1.72 8.13 -13.98
CA GLY A 116 1.30 9.53 -14.03
C GLY A 116 1.93 10.42 -12.95
N TYR A 117 2.94 9.93 -12.22
CA TYR A 117 3.71 10.78 -11.32
C TYR A 117 4.77 11.56 -12.09
N VAL A 118 4.99 12.82 -11.69
CA VAL A 118 6.10 13.63 -12.19
C VAL A 118 7.37 13.21 -11.46
N ILE A 119 8.40 12.80 -12.19
CA ILE A 119 9.68 12.38 -11.60
C ILE A 119 10.69 13.54 -11.60
N ASP A 120 10.46 14.48 -10.70
CA ASP A 120 11.38 15.58 -10.40
C ASP A 120 12.41 15.20 -9.31
N ASP A 121 13.30 16.12 -8.97
CA ASP A 121 14.34 15.91 -7.94
C ASP A 121 13.76 15.65 -6.55
N VAL A 122 12.59 16.21 -6.24
CA VAL A 122 11.88 15.96 -4.97
C VAL A 122 11.41 14.51 -4.94
N THR A 123 10.71 14.08 -6.00
CA THR A 123 10.17 12.72 -6.12
C THR A 123 11.26 11.68 -6.12
N ARG A 124 12.35 11.90 -6.86
CA ARG A 124 13.49 10.98 -6.87
C ARG A 124 14.09 10.79 -5.47
N ARG A 125 14.44 11.88 -4.79
CA ARG A 125 15.05 11.84 -3.45
C ARG A 125 14.14 11.20 -2.41
N ASP A 126 12.85 11.50 -2.48
CA ASP A 126 11.89 10.97 -1.52
C ASP A 126 11.57 9.48 -1.77
N VAL A 127 11.47 9.03 -3.02
CA VAL A 127 11.34 7.61 -3.38
C VAL A 127 12.58 6.82 -2.94
N GLU A 128 13.78 7.31 -3.25
CA GLU A 128 15.06 6.70 -2.84
C GLU A 128 15.12 6.48 -1.32
N ARG A 129 14.64 7.46 -0.56
CA ARG A 129 14.59 7.41 0.89
C ARG A 129 13.52 6.45 1.41
N ARG A 130 12.27 6.56 0.93
CA ARG A 130 11.11 5.84 1.47
C ARG A 130 11.04 4.37 1.05
N ILE A 131 11.56 4.01 -0.12
CA ILE A 131 11.46 2.63 -0.65
C ILE A 131 12.19 1.61 0.23
N ILE A 132 13.27 2.01 0.91
CA ILE A 132 14.02 1.15 1.84
C ILE A 132 13.15 0.79 3.04
N TYR A 133 12.41 1.76 3.58
CA TYR A 133 11.47 1.54 4.68
C TYR A 133 10.30 0.67 4.24
N ALA A 134 9.73 0.91 3.05
CA ALA A 134 8.68 0.07 2.49
C ALA A 134 9.10 -1.40 2.37
N LYS A 135 10.34 -1.65 1.90
CA LYS A 135 10.92 -3.00 1.82
C LYS A 135 11.03 -3.65 3.19
N ARG A 136 11.68 -2.98 4.14
CA ARG A 136 11.93 -3.52 5.48
C ARG A 136 10.65 -3.76 6.27
N TRP A 137 9.68 -2.84 6.15
CA TRP A 137 8.36 -3.03 6.73
C TRP A 137 7.66 -4.26 6.15
N LEU A 138 7.66 -4.42 4.81
CA LEU A 138 7.03 -5.57 4.16
C LEU A 138 7.70 -6.88 4.59
N GLU A 139 9.03 -6.93 4.64
CA GLU A 139 9.79 -8.12 5.03
C GLU A 139 9.46 -8.57 6.45
N ARG A 140 9.39 -7.63 7.40
CA ARG A 140 9.24 -7.92 8.85
C ARG A 140 7.80 -8.02 9.32
N TYR A 141 6.93 -7.13 8.85
CA TYR A 141 5.59 -6.94 9.39
C TYR A 141 4.48 -7.06 8.34
N GLY A 142 4.83 -7.02 7.06
CA GLY A 142 3.89 -7.22 5.97
C GLY A 142 3.26 -8.63 6.01
N PRO A 143 1.92 -8.75 6.08
CA PRO A 143 1.28 -10.07 6.03
C PRO A 143 1.47 -10.73 4.66
N GLU A 144 1.49 -12.06 4.62
CA GLU A 144 1.73 -12.82 3.38
C GLU A 144 0.78 -12.42 2.24
N ARG A 145 -0.46 -12.02 2.57
CA ARG A 145 -1.46 -11.61 1.58
C ARG A 145 -1.09 -10.38 0.73
N ILE A 146 -0.16 -9.54 1.20
CA ILE A 146 0.30 -8.37 0.45
C ILE A 146 1.67 -8.61 -0.22
N LYS A 147 2.29 -9.76 0.03
CA LYS A 147 3.51 -10.21 -0.64
C LYS A 147 3.12 -10.94 -1.92
N PHE A 148 3.61 -10.48 -3.06
CA PHE A 148 3.22 -11.05 -4.35
C PHE A 148 4.34 -11.01 -5.39
N GLN A 149 4.15 -11.84 -6.41
CA GLN A 149 4.93 -11.83 -7.65
C GLN A 149 3.94 -12.04 -8.81
N ILE A 150 4.16 -11.36 -9.92
CA ILE A 150 3.34 -11.52 -11.12
C ILE A 150 3.58 -12.92 -11.67
N ALA A 151 2.51 -13.68 -11.88
CA ALA A 151 2.61 -15.04 -12.38
C ALA A 151 3.00 -15.05 -13.86
N SER A 152 4.02 -15.83 -14.22
CA SER A 152 4.38 -16.05 -15.63
C SER A 152 3.32 -16.89 -16.37
N GLN A 153 2.72 -17.85 -15.67
CA GLN A 153 1.66 -18.74 -16.17
C GLN A 153 0.50 -18.78 -15.16
N ILE A 154 -0.73 -18.93 -15.64
CA ILE A 154 -1.94 -19.04 -14.81
C ILE A 154 -2.42 -20.49 -14.82
N SER A 155 -2.51 -21.12 -13.65
CA SER A 155 -3.05 -22.48 -13.48
C SER A 155 -4.46 -22.49 -12.90
N SER A 156 -4.89 -21.36 -12.34
CA SER A 156 -6.22 -21.14 -11.78
C SER A 156 -7.33 -21.41 -12.80
N LYS A 157 -8.37 -22.12 -12.37
CA LYS A 157 -9.60 -22.29 -13.15
C LYS A 157 -10.55 -21.12 -12.93
N PHE A 158 -11.24 -20.68 -13.99
CA PHE A 158 -12.20 -19.58 -13.91
C PHE A 158 -13.62 -20.09 -14.20
N SER A 159 -14.55 -19.70 -13.35
CA SER A 159 -15.99 -19.87 -13.59
C SER A 159 -16.49 -18.89 -14.65
N GLN A 160 -17.67 -19.15 -15.21
CA GLN A 160 -18.27 -18.26 -16.21
C GLN A 160 -18.48 -16.85 -15.66
N ASP A 161 -18.98 -16.74 -14.42
CA ASP A 161 -19.18 -15.47 -13.72
C ASP A 161 -17.87 -14.68 -13.53
N GLU A 162 -16.76 -15.37 -13.23
CA GLU A 162 -15.43 -14.72 -13.12
C GLU A 162 -14.93 -14.23 -14.48
N LYS A 163 -15.11 -15.01 -15.56
CA LYS A 163 -14.76 -14.59 -16.92
C LYS A 163 -15.59 -13.38 -17.36
N GLU A 164 -16.90 -13.40 -17.11
CA GLU A 164 -17.81 -12.28 -17.41
C GLU A 164 -17.44 -11.03 -16.62
N PHE A 165 -17.14 -11.18 -15.32
CA PHE A 165 -16.62 -10.09 -14.50
C PHE A 165 -15.36 -9.46 -15.10
N LEU A 166 -14.35 -10.28 -15.41
CA LEU A 166 -13.07 -9.80 -15.95
C LEU A 166 -13.27 -9.07 -17.27
N LYS A 167 -14.15 -9.57 -18.14
CA LYS A 167 -14.52 -8.90 -19.39
C LYS A 167 -15.14 -7.53 -19.14
N CYS A 168 -16.25 -7.44 -18.41
CA CYS A 168 -16.94 -6.18 -18.15
C CYS A 168 -16.07 -5.18 -17.38
N TYR A 169 -15.27 -5.66 -16.43
CA TYR A 169 -14.33 -4.82 -15.69
C TYR A 169 -13.24 -4.27 -16.61
N SER A 170 -12.66 -5.12 -17.48
CA SER A 170 -11.64 -4.68 -18.44
C SER A 170 -12.17 -3.61 -19.41
N GLU A 171 -13.40 -3.73 -19.90
CA GLU A 171 -14.00 -2.78 -20.84
C GLU A 171 -14.21 -1.39 -20.22
N ARG A 172 -14.45 -1.32 -18.90
CA ARG A 172 -14.71 -0.06 -18.19
C ARG A 172 -13.45 0.60 -17.64
N LEU A 173 -12.34 -0.13 -17.54
CA LEU A 173 -11.05 0.44 -17.11
C LEU A 173 -10.54 1.48 -18.13
N LYS A 174 -10.05 2.61 -17.61
CA LYS A 174 -9.46 3.71 -18.39
C LYS A 174 -8.14 4.14 -17.76
N GLU A 175 -7.16 4.51 -18.59
CA GLU A 175 -5.81 4.90 -18.11
C GLU A 175 -5.82 6.10 -17.15
N GLY A 176 -6.74 7.05 -17.34
CA GLY A 176 -6.86 8.24 -16.49
C GLY A 176 -7.43 7.99 -15.08
N MET A 177 -7.89 6.79 -14.75
CA MET A 177 -8.50 6.52 -13.44
C MET A 177 -7.48 6.56 -12.31
N SER A 178 -7.89 7.12 -11.17
CA SER A 178 -7.18 7.03 -9.90
C SER A 178 -7.20 5.61 -9.34
N PRO A 179 -6.25 5.23 -8.47
CA PRO A 179 -6.29 3.98 -7.72
C PRO A 179 -7.63 3.73 -7.02
N GLU A 180 -8.23 4.77 -6.45
CA GLU A 180 -9.51 4.73 -5.73
C GLU A 180 -10.67 4.42 -6.68
N GLU A 181 -10.70 5.04 -7.86
CA GLU A 181 -11.69 4.76 -8.90
C GLU A 181 -11.55 3.32 -9.43
N ILE A 182 -10.32 2.87 -9.72
CA ILE A 182 -10.05 1.49 -10.17
C ILE A 182 -10.54 0.47 -9.13
N HIS A 183 -10.31 0.73 -7.85
CA HIS A 183 -10.73 -0.16 -6.76
C HIS A 183 -12.26 -0.14 -6.59
N THR A 184 -12.88 1.04 -6.66
CA THR A 184 -14.34 1.21 -6.54
C THR A 184 -15.08 0.54 -7.70
N LEU A 185 -14.52 0.62 -8.90
CA LEU A 185 -15.07 -0.01 -10.11
C LEU A 185 -15.24 -1.52 -9.95
N VAL A 186 -14.41 -2.20 -9.14
CA VAL A 186 -14.57 -3.63 -8.84
C VAL A 186 -15.95 -3.90 -8.22
N TYR A 187 -16.35 -3.09 -7.23
CA TYR A 187 -17.64 -3.22 -6.56
C TYR A 187 -18.82 -2.83 -7.46
N GLU A 188 -18.64 -1.81 -8.30
CA GLU A 188 -19.67 -1.38 -9.24
C GLU A 188 -19.96 -2.44 -10.29
N VAL A 189 -18.91 -2.99 -10.91
CA VAL A 189 -19.06 -4.05 -11.90
C VAL A 189 -19.62 -5.30 -11.24
N SER A 190 -19.08 -5.73 -10.09
CA SER A 190 -19.56 -6.93 -9.40
C SER A 190 -21.06 -6.84 -9.08
N ARG A 191 -21.53 -5.69 -8.59
CA ARG A 191 -22.97 -5.46 -8.33
C ARG A 191 -23.80 -5.49 -9.62
N SER A 192 -23.30 -4.90 -10.71
CA SER A 192 -24.06 -4.80 -11.97
C SER A 192 -24.33 -6.16 -12.64
N ILE A 193 -23.47 -7.16 -12.41
CA ILE A 193 -23.60 -8.50 -12.97
C ILE A 193 -23.94 -9.57 -11.91
N GLY A 194 -24.28 -9.17 -10.68
CA GLY A 194 -24.69 -10.10 -9.62
C GLY A 194 -23.57 -10.94 -9.00
N VAL A 195 -22.30 -10.61 -9.23
CA VAL A 195 -21.14 -11.33 -8.67
C VAL A 195 -20.79 -10.77 -7.29
N LYS A 196 -20.52 -11.67 -6.33
CA LYS A 196 -20.05 -11.26 -5.00
C LYS A 196 -18.72 -10.50 -5.12
N PRO A 197 -18.54 -9.35 -4.44
CA PRO A 197 -17.30 -8.58 -4.51
C PRO A 197 -16.05 -9.42 -4.19
N SER A 198 -16.13 -10.32 -3.22
CA SER A 198 -15.01 -11.23 -2.90
C SER A 198 -14.58 -12.09 -4.09
N LYS A 199 -15.53 -12.59 -4.88
CA LYS A 199 -15.25 -13.37 -6.10
C LYS A 199 -14.67 -12.51 -7.22
N ALA A 200 -15.15 -11.28 -7.37
CA ALA A 200 -14.57 -10.30 -8.30
C ALA A 200 -13.10 -9.99 -7.98
N PHE A 201 -12.78 -9.74 -6.70
CA PHE A 201 -11.39 -9.57 -6.26
C PHE A 201 -10.55 -10.83 -6.50
N GLN A 202 -11.07 -12.01 -6.17
CA GLN A 202 -10.40 -13.28 -6.43
C GLN A 202 -10.08 -13.47 -7.91
N ALA A 203 -11.01 -13.15 -8.81
CA ALA A 203 -10.81 -13.26 -10.26
C ALA A 203 -9.62 -12.41 -10.74
N ILE A 204 -9.51 -11.18 -10.25
CA ILE A 204 -8.40 -10.26 -10.56
C ILE A 204 -7.06 -10.87 -10.10
N TYR A 205 -7.00 -11.32 -8.84
CA TYR A 205 -5.76 -11.89 -8.30
C TYR A 205 -5.39 -13.21 -8.99
N LYS A 206 -6.36 -14.06 -9.32
CA LYS A 206 -6.10 -15.30 -10.07
C LYS A 206 -5.51 -14.99 -11.44
N ALA A 207 -6.05 -14.01 -12.16
CA ALA A 207 -5.60 -13.67 -13.50
C ALA A 207 -4.18 -13.06 -13.56
N ILE A 208 -3.69 -12.48 -12.47
CA ILE A 208 -2.40 -11.76 -12.45
C ILE A 208 -1.35 -12.47 -11.59
N LEU A 209 -1.76 -13.01 -10.45
CA LEU A 209 -0.88 -13.58 -9.41
C LEU A 209 -1.00 -15.11 -9.29
N ASP A 210 -1.99 -15.73 -9.94
CA ASP A 210 -2.37 -17.14 -9.73
C ASP A 210 -2.67 -17.46 -8.25
N LYS A 211 -3.23 -16.47 -7.53
CA LYS A 211 -3.61 -16.55 -6.11
C LYS A 211 -5.01 -15.95 -5.92
N GLU A 212 -5.68 -16.30 -4.83
CA GLU A 212 -7.01 -15.76 -4.50
C GLU A 212 -6.97 -14.40 -3.78
N PHE A 213 -5.79 -13.92 -3.40
CA PHE A 213 -5.60 -12.69 -2.64
C PHE A 213 -4.36 -11.94 -3.12
N GLY A 214 -4.31 -10.66 -2.79
CA GLY A 214 -3.20 -9.79 -3.18
C GLY A 214 -3.27 -8.41 -2.54
N PRO A 215 -2.41 -7.48 -2.99
CA PRO A 215 -2.41 -6.09 -2.53
C PRO A 215 -3.68 -5.36 -2.99
N ARG A 216 -3.90 -4.16 -2.47
CA ARG A 216 -5.05 -3.32 -2.88
C ARG A 216 -5.06 -3.11 -4.40
N VAL A 217 -6.13 -3.58 -5.05
CA VAL A 217 -6.28 -3.60 -6.53
C VAL A 217 -5.98 -2.28 -7.22
N GLY A 218 -6.42 -1.14 -6.65
CA GLY A 218 -6.26 0.18 -7.27
C GLY A 218 -4.83 0.49 -7.67
N TYR A 219 -3.95 0.57 -6.66
CA TYR A 219 -2.53 0.81 -6.85
C TYR A 219 -1.86 -0.31 -7.66
N PHE A 220 -2.28 -1.56 -7.41
CA PHE A 220 -1.71 -2.73 -8.07
C PHE A 220 -1.92 -2.72 -9.59
N LEU A 221 -3.16 -2.60 -10.06
CA LEU A 221 -3.46 -2.58 -11.48
C LEU A 221 -2.86 -1.36 -12.17
N LYS A 222 -2.88 -0.20 -11.50
CA LYS A 222 -2.28 1.01 -12.03
C LYS A 222 -0.77 0.82 -12.28
N SER A 223 -0.02 0.29 -11.31
CA SER A 223 1.42 0.00 -11.47
C SER A 223 1.75 -0.93 -12.64
N LEU A 224 0.86 -1.89 -12.94
CA LEU A 224 1.04 -2.81 -14.07
C LEU A 224 0.79 -2.16 -15.43
N GLY A 225 -0.02 -1.09 -15.46
CA GLY A 225 -0.53 -0.44 -16.68
C GLY A 225 -1.86 -1.04 -17.11
N ILE A 226 -2.86 -0.19 -17.40
CA ILE A 226 -4.22 -0.67 -17.68
C ILE A 226 -4.28 -1.49 -18.96
N ASP A 227 -3.53 -1.12 -19.99
CA ASP A 227 -3.46 -1.89 -21.24
C ASP A 227 -2.86 -3.29 -21.04
N TRP A 228 -1.84 -3.42 -20.20
CA TRP A 228 -1.27 -4.72 -19.84
C TRP A 228 -2.31 -5.58 -19.10
N VAL A 229 -3.00 -4.98 -18.12
CA VAL A 229 -4.05 -5.65 -17.33
C VAL A 229 -5.20 -6.12 -18.23
N LYS A 230 -5.68 -5.27 -19.14
CA LYS A 230 -6.72 -5.62 -20.13
C LYS A 230 -6.30 -6.81 -20.98
N SER A 231 -5.07 -6.77 -21.51
CA SER A 231 -4.52 -7.85 -22.33
C SER A 231 -4.42 -9.15 -21.54
N ARG A 232 -4.00 -9.07 -20.26
CA ARG A 232 -3.91 -10.23 -19.37
C ARG A 232 -5.28 -10.84 -19.10
N PHE A 233 -6.31 -10.04 -18.87
CA PHE A 233 -7.69 -10.52 -18.65
C PHE A 233 -8.30 -11.11 -19.92
N LYS A 234 -8.00 -10.53 -21.08
CA LYS A 234 -8.52 -10.98 -22.38
C LYS A 234 -8.20 -12.43 -22.68
N VAL A 235 -6.96 -12.84 -22.44
CA VAL A 235 -6.54 -14.25 -22.59
C VAL A 235 -7.45 -15.19 -21.78
N ILE A 236 -7.82 -14.82 -20.56
CA ILE A 236 -8.59 -15.68 -19.65
C ILE A 236 -10.06 -15.85 -20.07
N TYR A 237 -10.72 -14.80 -20.55
CA TYR A 237 -12.13 -14.89 -20.94
C TYR A 237 -12.35 -15.30 -22.40
N GLU A 238 -11.30 -15.29 -23.23
CA GLU A 238 -11.34 -15.80 -24.62
C GLU A 238 -10.83 -17.23 -24.75
N GLU A 239 -10.09 -17.75 -23.77
CA GLU A 239 -9.78 -19.17 -23.67
C GLU A 239 -11.08 -19.97 -23.46
N ASN A 240 -11.40 -20.83 -24.44
CA ASN A 240 -12.55 -21.74 -24.43
C ASN A 240 -12.52 -22.69 -23.22
#